data_AF-A0A351BDM1-F1
#
_entry.id   AF-A0A351BDM1-F1
#
_cell.length_a   1.000
_cell.length_b   1.000
_cell.length_c   1.000
_cell.angle_alpha   90.00
_cell.angle_beta   90.00
_cell.angle_gamma   90.00
#
_symmetry.space_group_name_H-M   'P 1'
#
loop_
_entity.id
_entity.type
_entity.pdbx_description
1 polymer ?
#
loop_
_entity_poly.entity_id
_entity_poly.type
_entity_poly.pdbx_seq_one_letter_code
_entity_poly.pdbx_strand_id
1 'polypeptide(L)'
;AFSSIDQHRHTLSFSEPEAIAAALRRSGFDDIRLHRQTVSQHYPDLASLLRAVKDIGANSVGDGARSGMLGRRAWQRVQAAYEKYRTSDGLPSRYDVILAYARK
;
A
#
# COMPACT_ATOMS: atom_id res chain seq x y z
N ALA A 1 9.94 5.01 7.83
CA ALA A 1 10.40 3.89 8.70
C ALA A 1 11.03 2.72 7.93
N PHE A 2 10.46 2.19 6.83
CA PHE A 2 11.16 1.15 6.04
C PHE A 2 12.34 1.68 5.23
N SER A 3 12.31 2.94 4.80
CA SER A 3 13.39 3.61 4.07
C SER A 3 14.73 3.67 4.82
N SER A 4 14.72 3.56 6.15
CA SER A 4 15.96 3.56 6.96
C SER A 4 16.58 2.17 7.13
N ILE A 5 16.00 1.11 6.54
CA ILE A 5 16.40 -0.30 6.77
C ILE A 5 16.61 -1.05 5.45
N ASP A 6 16.12 -0.54 4.32
CA ASP A 6 16.30 -1.15 3.01
C ASP A 6 16.34 -0.07 1.91
N GLN A 7 17.42 -0.05 1.13
CA GLN A 7 17.63 0.88 0.02
C GLN A 7 17.01 0.40 -1.29
N HIS A 8 16.27 -0.71 -1.27
CA HIS A 8 15.54 -1.20 -2.44
C HIS A 8 14.23 -0.42 -2.59
N ARG A 9 13.98 0.04 -3.82
CA ARG A 9 12.84 0.87 -4.20
C ARG A 9 11.53 0.10 -4.01
N HIS A 10 10.94 0.19 -2.82
CA HIS A 10 9.65 -0.41 -2.46
C HIS A 10 8.45 0.51 -2.76
N THR A 11 8.61 1.54 -3.60
CA THR A 11 7.52 2.40 -4.03
C THR A 11 6.89 1.83 -5.29
N LEU A 12 5.71 1.22 -5.14
CA LEU A 12 4.83 0.93 -6.26
C LEU A 12 4.46 2.24 -6.96
N SER A 13 4.59 2.30 -8.28
CA SER A 13 4.10 3.44 -9.07
C SER A 13 2.58 3.40 -9.07
N PHE A 14 1.94 4.41 -8.51
CA PHE A 14 0.48 4.56 -8.56
C PHE A 14 0.07 5.13 -9.92
N SER A 15 -0.93 4.53 -10.57
CA SER A 15 -1.52 5.12 -11.78
C SER A 15 -2.38 6.31 -11.41
N GLU A 16 -2.13 7.45 -12.04
CA GLU A 16 -3.02 8.61 -11.91
C GLU A 16 -4.42 8.29 -12.49
N PRO A 17 -5.49 8.91 -11.96
CA PRO A 17 -6.86 8.66 -12.42
C PRO A 17 -7.02 8.73 -13.94
N GLU A 18 -6.41 9.71 -14.61
CA GLU A 18 -6.54 9.85 -16.07
C GLU A 18 -5.95 8.67 -16.85
N ALA A 19 -4.86 8.08 -16.35
CA ALA A 19 -4.27 6.90 -16.98
C ALA A 19 -5.22 5.68 -16.90
N ILE A 20 -5.94 5.55 -15.79
CA ILE A 20 -6.97 4.51 -15.58
C ILE A 20 -8.16 4.77 -16.51
N ALA A 21 -8.66 6.01 -16.59
CA ALA A 21 -9.74 6.37 -17.50
C ALA A 21 -9.37 6.08 -18.96
N ALA A 22 -8.17 6.48 -19.38
CA ALA A 22 -7.69 6.22 -20.74
C ALA A 22 -7.58 4.72 -21.04
N ALA A 23 -7.14 3.90 -20.07
CA ALA A 23 -7.11 2.45 -20.23
C ALA A 23 -8.52 1.85 -20.40
N LEU A 24 -9.48 2.27 -19.57
CA LEU A 24 -10.88 1.83 -19.66
C LEU A 24 -11.50 2.18 -21.02
N ARG A 25 -11.29 3.41 -21.51
CA ARG A 25 -11.76 3.84 -22.85
C ARG A 25 -11.19 2.95 -23.96
N ARG A 26 -9.88 2.69 -23.93
CA ARG A 26 -9.23 1.81 -24.93
C ARG A 26 -9.73 0.38 -24.89
N SER A 27 -10.22 -0.08 -23.74
CA SER A 27 -10.84 -1.40 -23.57
C SER A 27 -12.32 -1.45 -23.97
N GLY A 28 -12.88 -0.34 -24.49
CA GLY A 28 -14.26 -0.26 -24.98
C GLY A 28 -15.30 -0.02 -23.89
N PHE A 29 -14.90 0.51 -22.73
CA PHE A 29 -15.84 0.94 -21.69
C PHE A 29 -16.27 2.41 -21.89
N ASP A 30 -17.53 2.68 -21.59
CA ASP A 30 -18.19 3.99 -21.65
C ASP A 30 -18.76 4.40 -20.28
N ASP A 31 -19.26 5.65 -20.16
CA ASP A 31 -19.75 6.26 -18.90
C ASP A 31 -18.77 6.07 -17.73
N ILE A 32 -17.49 6.33 -17.99
CA ILE A 32 -16.43 6.16 -17.00
C ILE A 32 -16.52 7.28 -15.96
N ARG A 33 -16.69 6.89 -14.71
CA ARG A 33 -16.64 7.77 -13.54
C ARG A 33 -15.56 7.27 -12.60
N LEU A 34 -14.62 8.16 -12.28
CA LEU A 34 -13.56 7.88 -11.32
C LEU A 34 -13.81 8.66 -10.04
N HIS A 35 -13.61 8.00 -8.91
CA HIS A 35 -13.65 8.60 -7.59
C HIS A 35 -12.36 8.27 -6.84
N ARG A 36 -11.61 9.31 -6.44
CA ARG A 36 -10.40 9.18 -5.61
C ARG A 36 -10.75 9.55 -4.18
N GLN A 37 -10.40 8.69 -3.24
CA GLN A 37 -10.57 8.95 -1.82
C GLN A 37 -9.37 8.49 -1.02
N THR A 38 -9.09 9.21 0.07
CA THR A 38 -8.09 8.80 1.04
C THR A 38 -8.76 8.04 2.18
N VAL A 39 -8.33 6.81 2.41
CA VAL A 39 -8.80 5.97 3.51
C VAL A 39 -7.70 5.87 4.55
N SER A 40 -7.99 6.24 5.79
CA SER A 40 -7.07 6.07 6.92
C SER A 40 -7.61 4.98 7.84
N GLN A 41 -6.76 4.05 8.24
CA GLN A 41 -7.09 2.98 9.18
C GLN A 41 -6.02 2.87 10.26
N HIS A 42 -6.40 2.38 11.44
CA HIS A 42 -5.47 2.15 12.54
C HIS A 42 -5.41 0.66 12.90
N TYR A 43 -4.22 0.20 13.24
CA TYR A 43 -3.96 -1.19 13.61
C TYR A 43 -3.34 -1.29 15.01
N PRO A 44 -3.68 -2.32 15.80
CA PRO A 44 -3.16 -2.47 17.15
C PRO A 44 -1.65 -2.73 17.17
N ASP A 45 -1.11 -3.39 16.14
CA ASP A 45 0.30 -3.77 16.04
C ASP A 45 0.77 -3.83 14.57
N LEU A 46 2.10 -3.87 14.39
CA LEU A 46 2.74 -3.87 13.07
C LEU A 46 2.43 -5.14 12.27
N ALA A 47 2.26 -6.29 12.91
CA ALA A 47 1.97 -7.54 12.21
C ALA A 47 0.57 -7.49 11.58
N SER A 48 -0.42 -6.97 12.32
CA SER A 48 -1.78 -6.73 11.84
C SER A 48 -1.81 -5.74 10.66
N LEU A 49 -1.04 -4.64 10.76
CA LEU A 49 -0.91 -3.66 9.67
C LEU A 49 -0.31 -4.31 8.40
N LEU A 50 0.82 -5.02 8.54
CA LEU A 50 1.49 -5.65 7.40
C LEU A 50 0.67 -6.80 6.81
N ARG A 51 -0.12 -7.51 7.63
CA ARG A 51 -1.08 -8.50 7.15
C ARG A 51 -2.13 -7.84 6.26
N ALA A 52 -2.75 -6.74 6.71
CA ALA A 52 -3.74 -6.03 5.91
C ALA A 52 -3.18 -5.50 4.58
N VAL A 53 -1.94 -5.00 4.58
CA VAL A 53 -1.23 -4.61 3.34
C VAL A 53 -1.01 -5.81 2.42
N LYS A 54 -0.67 -6.98 2.97
CA LYS A 54 -0.52 -8.20 2.18
C LYS A 54 -1.85 -8.69 1.60
N ASP A 55 -2.93 -8.60 2.36
CA ASP A 55 -4.24 -9.11 1.97
C ASP A 55 -4.85 -8.30 0.80
N ILE A 56 -4.52 -7.02 0.66
CA ILE A 56 -4.88 -6.21 -0.53
C ILE A 56 -3.98 -6.47 -1.75
N GLY A 57 -3.07 -7.45 -1.68
CA GLY A 57 -2.16 -7.79 -2.76
C GLY A 57 -0.96 -6.84 -2.91
N ALA A 58 -0.71 -5.94 -1.95
CA ALA A 58 0.45 -5.05 -1.96
C ALA A 58 1.74 -5.77 -1.47
N ASN A 59 1.97 -6.98 -1.97
CA ASN A 59 3.13 -7.81 -1.69
C ASN A 59 4.08 -7.94 -2.90
N SER A 60 3.71 -7.38 -4.05
CA SER A 60 4.45 -7.41 -5.31
C SER A 60 5.47 -6.28 -5.41
N VAL A 61 6.49 -6.34 -4.54
CA VAL A 61 7.75 -5.65 -4.87
C VAL A 61 8.39 -6.51 -5.96
N GLY A 62 8.66 -5.95 -7.14
CA GLY A 62 9.23 -6.69 -8.29
C GLY A 62 10.55 -7.38 -7.99
N ASP A 63 11.18 -7.95 -9.04
CA ASP A 63 12.46 -8.68 -8.95
C ASP A 63 13.48 -7.95 -8.07
N GLY A 64 13.69 -8.45 -6.85
CA GLY A 64 14.45 -7.75 -5.79
C GLY A 64 13.81 -7.79 -4.40
N ALA A 65 12.58 -8.31 -4.26
CA ALA A 65 12.04 -8.64 -2.93
C ALA A 65 13.01 -9.58 -2.20
N ARG A 66 13.46 -9.17 -0.99
CA ARG A 66 14.41 -9.95 -0.18
C ARG A 66 13.94 -11.40 -0.04
N SER A 67 14.72 -12.33 -0.59
CA SER A 67 14.53 -13.78 -0.40
C SER A 67 14.98 -14.16 1.02
N GLY A 68 14.08 -14.07 1.99
CA GLY A 68 14.33 -14.57 3.35
C GLY A 68 13.45 -13.92 4.42
N MET A 69 13.15 -14.67 5.49
CA MET A 69 12.45 -14.11 6.64
C MET A 69 13.31 -13.06 7.34
N LEU A 70 12.69 -11.95 7.75
CA LEU A 70 13.34 -10.96 8.60
C LEU A 70 13.78 -11.61 9.92
N GLY A 71 15.08 -11.57 10.22
CA GLY A 71 15.59 -12.08 11.49
C GLY A 71 15.00 -11.31 12.69
N ARG A 72 14.88 -11.96 13.86
CA ARG A 72 14.23 -11.40 15.07
C ARG A 72 14.71 -9.98 15.44
N ARG A 73 16.02 -9.73 15.40
CA ARG A 73 16.58 -8.40 15.69
C ARG A 73 16.20 -7.35 14.66
N ALA A 74 16.14 -7.72 13.38
CA ALA A 74 15.68 -6.83 12.34
C ALA A 74 14.18 -6.51 12.52
N TRP A 75 13.38 -7.52 12.89
CA TRP A 75 11.95 -7.34 13.15
C TRP A 75 11.69 -6.35 14.29
N GLN A 76 12.40 -6.51 15.42
CA GLN A 76 12.31 -5.59 16.55
C GLN A 76 12.67 -4.15 16.16
N ARG A 77 13.68 -3.94 15.31
CA ARG A 77 14.04 -2.61 14.82
C ARG A 77 12.94 -1.98 13.96
N VAL A 78 12.32 -2.76 13.06
CA VAL A 78 11.19 -2.26 12.25
C VAL A 78 10.01 -1.92 13.15
N GLN A 79 9.66 -2.79 14.09
CA GLN A 79 8.57 -2.56 15.04
C GLN A 79 8.81 -1.28 15.86
N ALA A 80 9.99 -1.11 16.45
CA ALA A 80 10.33 0.09 17.21
C ALA A 80 10.33 1.37 16.34
N ALA A 81 10.69 1.27 15.06
CA ALA A 81 10.64 2.40 14.14
C ALA A 81 9.19 2.80 13.81
N TYR A 82 8.28 1.82 13.66
CA TYR A 82 6.86 2.07 13.41
C TYR A 82 6.12 2.58 14.64
N GLU A 83 6.51 2.11 15.83
CA GLU A 83 5.89 2.50 17.09
C GLU A 83 5.96 4.01 17.36
N LYS A 84 6.94 4.71 16.78
CA LYS A 84 7.05 6.18 16.81
C LYS A 84 5.88 6.91 16.17
N TYR A 85 5.09 6.24 15.33
CA TYR A 85 3.92 6.81 14.67
C TYR A 85 2.60 6.40 15.35
N ARG A 86 2.65 5.69 16.49
CA ARG A 86 1.44 5.28 17.20
C ARG A 86 0.64 6.51 17.65
N THR A 87 -0.66 6.42 17.46
CA THR A 87 -1.67 7.35 17.98
C THR A 87 -2.47 6.68 19.09
N SER A 88 -3.42 7.41 19.70
CA SER A 88 -4.40 6.82 20.63
C SER A 88 -5.16 5.64 20.03
N ASP A 89 -5.36 5.68 18.71
CA ASP A 89 -6.19 4.71 17.98
C ASP A 89 -5.37 3.55 17.42
N GLY A 90 -4.03 3.60 17.55
CA GLY A 90 -3.10 2.58 17.07
C GLY A 90 -2.12 3.10 16.02
N LEU A 91 -1.50 2.16 15.28
CA LEU A 91 -0.59 2.46 14.19
C LEU A 91 -1.36 2.88 12.94
N PRO A 92 -1.17 4.10 12.43
CA PRO A 92 -1.90 4.59 11.27
C PRO A 92 -1.38 3.96 9.97
N SER A 93 -2.31 3.66 9.07
CA SER A 93 -2.07 3.32 7.67
C SER A 93 -2.98 4.19 6.81
N ARG A 94 -2.47 4.68 5.68
CA ARG A 94 -3.21 5.52 4.75
C ARG A 94 -3.16 4.92 3.36
N TYR A 95 -4.33 4.83 2.74
CA TYR A 95 -4.54 4.35 1.38
C TYR A 95 -5.09 5.47 0.52
N ASP A 96 -4.59 5.55 -0.70
CA ASP A 96 -5.18 6.36 -1.75
C ASP A 96 -5.90 5.42 -2.72
N VAL A 97 -7.23 5.50 -2.74
CA VAL A 97 -8.10 4.54 -3.40
C VAL A 97 -8.76 5.22 -4.58
N ILE A 98 -8.63 4.62 -5.77
CA ILE A 98 -9.36 5.03 -6.97
C ILE A 98 -10.42 3.97 -7.26
N LEU A 99 -11.68 4.38 -7.20
CA LEU A 99 -12.84 3.58 -7.62
C LEU A 99 -13.22 3.98 -9.05
N ALA A 100 -13.32 2.99 -9.94
CA ALA A 100 -13.75 3.19 -11.31
C ALA A 100 -15.09 2.51 -11.56
N TYR A 101 -16.06 3.30 -12.00
CA TYR A 101 -17.36 2.82 -12.47
C TYR A 101 -17.42 3.03 -13.98
N ALA A 102 -17.80 2.00 -14.73
CA ALA A 102 -17.92 2.08 -16.17
C ALA A 102 -18.94 1.06 -16.68
N ARG A 103 -19.45 1.28 -17.89
CA ARG A 103 -20.36 0.38 -18.60
C ARG A 103 -19.67 -0.16 -19.85
N LYS A 104 -20.03 -1.38 -20.25
CA LYS A 104 -19.55 -2.03 -21.46
C LYS A 104 -20.68 -2.16 -22.46
#